data_AF-A0A8C8RG21-F1
#
_entry.id   AF-A0A8C8RG21-F1
#
_cell.length_a   1.000
_cell.length_b   1.000
_cell.length_c   1.000
_cell.angle_alpha   90.00
_cell.angle_beta   90.00
_cell.angle_gamma   90.00
#
_symmetry.space_group_name_H-M   'P 1'
#
loop_
_entity.id
_entity.type
_entity.pdbx_description
1 polymer ?
#
loop_
_entity_poly.entity_id
_entity_poly.type
_entity_poly.pdbx_seq_one_letter_code
_entity_poly.pdbx_strand_id
1 'polypeptide(L)'
;MEDGTYGYRTPIYMLNRIIRLQAVVEIITNETALALDLLAKMNSKMRTAIYQNRLALDYLLAKEGGLCGKFNLTNCCLEIDDTGKAIREITKEMRKLAHVPVQT
;
A
#
# COMPACT_ATOMS: atom_id res chain seq x y z
N MET A 1 32.02 13.71 39.39
CA MET A 1 31.52 13.50 38.02
C MET A 1 30.09 13.04 38.17
N GLU A 2 29.15 13.97 38.05
CA GLU A 2 27.71 13.66 38.03
C GLU A 2 27.43 12.85 36.77
N ASP A 3 27.05 11.60 36.97
CA ASP A 3 26.59 10.73 35.91
C ASP A 3 25.29 11.31 35.33
N GLY A 4 25.35 11.79 34.08
CA GLY A 4 24.21 12.34 33.33
C GLY A 4 23.05 11.36 33.11
N THR A 5 23.15 10.14 33.63
CA THR A 5 22.13 9.09 33.62
C THR A 5 20.87 9.43 34.44
N TYR A 6 20.93 10.37 35.40
CA TYR A 6 19.75 10.81 36.18
C TYR A 6 18.71 11.59 35.35
N GLY A 7 19.13 12.37 34.35
CA GLY A 7 18.22 13.17 33.53
C GLY A 7 17.28 12.33 32.66
N TYR A 8 17.77 11.19 32.16
CA TYR A 8 17.03 10.29 31.26
C TYR A 8 15.90 9.51 31.95
N ARG A 9 15.95 9.37 33.29
CA ARG A 9 14.95 8.63 34.08
C ARG A 9 13.84 9.50 34.66
N THR A 10 13.83 10.80 34.40
CA THR A 10 12.74 11.65 34.88
C THR A 10 11.45 11.34 34.11
N PRO A 11 10.28 11.24 34.78
CA PRO A 11 9.00 10.99 34.12
C PRO A 11 8.70 12.00 33.00
N ILE A 12 9.07 13.27 33.19
CA ILE A 12 8.89 14.34 32.20
C ILE A 12 9.73 14.09 30.94
N TYR A 13 11.00 13.72 31.10
CA TYR A 13 11.87 13.41 29.96
C TYR A 13 11.36 12.21 29.16
N MET A 14 10.96 11.13 29.84
CA MET A 14 10.42 9.93 29.19
C MET A 14 9.11 10.22 28.45
N LEU A 15 8.20 11.00 29.06
CA LEU A 15 6.94 11.40 28.44
C LEU A 15 7.16 12.20 27.16
N ASN A 16 8.06 13.19 27.19
CA ASN A 16 8.41 13.98 26.00
C ASN A 16 8.95 13.11 24.86
N ARG A 17 9.71 12.04 25.16
CA ARG A 17 10.17 11.10 24.14
C ARG A 17 9.03 10.27 23.56
N ILE A 18 8.10 9.80 24.38
CA ILE A 18 6.94 9.03 23.93
C ILE A 18 6.06 9.87 23.01
N ILE A 19 5.77 11.13 23.39
CA ILE A 19 4.96 12.05 22.56
C ILE A 19 5.63 12.29 21.20
N ARG A 20 6.95 12.51 21.17
CA ARG A 20 7.70 12.67 19.92
C ARG A 20 7.66 11.41 19.06
N LEU A 21 7.88 10.24 19.65
CA LEU A 21 7.81 8.97 18.93
C LEU A 21 6.42 8.74 18.35
N GLN A 22 5.38 9.03 19.11
CA GLN A 22 3.99 8.91 18.69
C GLN A 22 3.68 9.83 17.50
N ALA A 23 4.11 11.09 17.52
CA ALA A 23 3.97 12.00 16.38
C ALA A 23 4.73 11.51 15.13
N VAL A 24 5.94 10.99 15.30
CA VAL A 24 6.73 10.43 14.18
C VAL A 24 6.05 9.20 13.58
N VAL A 25 5.48 8.32 14.41
CA VAL A 25 4.74 7.15 13.95
C VAL A 25 3.48 7.56 13.17
N GLU A 26 2.76 8.57 13.63
CA GLU A 26 1.58 9.10 12.92
C GLU A 26 1.95 9.64 11.54
N ILE A 27 3.00 10.47 11.44
CA ILE A 27 3.50 11.02 10.19
C ILE A 27 3.92 9.91 9.22
N ILE A 28 4.79 9.00 9.67
CA ILE A 28 5.31 7.91 8.83
C ILE A 28 4.17 7.00 8.37
N THR A 29 3.19 6.71 9.24
CA THR A 29 2.04 5.89 8.88
C THR A 29 1.18 6.57 7.82
N ASN A 30 0.94 7.88 7.93
CA ASN A 30 0.15 8.61 6.95
C ASN A 30 0.84 8.70 5.58
N GLU A 31 2.14 8.99 5.55
CA GLU A 31 2.95 9.01 4.33
C GLU A 31 3.02 7.62 3.67
N THR A 32 3.23 6.57 4.46
CA THR A 32 3.23 5.18 3.97
C THR A 32 1.87 4.79 3.40
N ALA A 33 0.78 5.14 4.09
CA ALA A 33 -0.58 4.89 3.62
C ALA A 33 -0.87 5.62 2.29
N LEU A 34 -0.37 6.86 2.13
CA LEU A 34 -0.50 7.60 0.88
C LEU A 34 0.26 6.93 -0.27
N ALA A 35 1.50 6.51 -0.04
CA ALA A 35 2.29 5.80 -1.05
C ALA A 35 1.60 4.50 -1.49
N LEU A 36 1.08 3.73 -0.54
CA LEU A 36 0.33 2.51 -0.82
C LEU A 36 -0.97 2.77 -1.59
N ASP A 37 -1.70 3.85 -1.28
CA ASP A 37 -2.90 4.25 -2.03
C ASP A 37 -2.57 4.60 -3.49
N LEU A 38 -1.44 5.29 -3.73
CA LEU A 38 -0.98 5.60 -5.07
C LEU A 38 -0.60 4.35 -5.85
N LEU A 39 0.11 3.41 -5.22
CA LEU A 39 0.43 2.11 -5.81
C LEU A 39 -0.83 1.30 -6.12
N ALA A 40 -1.83 1.29 -5.23
CA ALA A 40 -3.11 0.63 -5.45
C ALA A 40 -3.86 1.20 -6.67
N LYS A 41 -3.87 2.53 -6.83
CA LYS A 41 -4.45 3.21 -7.99
C LYS A 41 -3.69 2.87 -9.28
N MET A 42 -2.36 2.87 -9.22
CA MET A 42 -1.52 2.51 -10.37
C MET A 42 -1.76 1.06 -10.80
N ASN A 43 -1.80 0.13 -9.84
CA ASN A 43 -2.05 -1.29 -10.11
C ASN A 43 -3.42 -1.52 -10.79
N SER A 44 -4.47 -0.85 -10.31
CA SER A 44 -5.81 -0.93 -10.92
C SER A 44 -5.81 -0.44 -12.37
N LYS A 45 -5.12 0.68 -12.67
CA LYS A 45 -4.98 1.16 -14.06
C LYS A 45 -4.18 0.21 -14.93
N MET A 46 -3.08 -0.34 -14.41
CA MET A 46 -2.24 -1.29 -15.13
C MET A 46 -3.01 -2.57 -15.47
N ARG A 47 -3.81 -3.09 -14.52
CA ARG A 47 -4.73 -4.22 -14.75
C ARG A 47 -5.67 -3.95 -15.92
N THR A 48 -6.33 -2.79 -15.95
CA THR A 48 -7.23 -2.42 -17.07
C THR A 48 -6.49 -2.36 -18.40
N ALA A 49 -5.30 -1.76 -18.44
CA ALA A 49 -4.48 -1.69 -19.65
C ALA A 49 -4.06 -3.09 -20.13
N ILE A 50 -3.68 -3.99 -19.21
CA ILE A 50 -3.34 -5.38 -19.53
C ILE A 50 -4.55 -6.10 -20.14
N TYR A 51 -5.75 -5.95 -19.58
CA TYR A 51 -6.96 -6.55 -20.15
C TYR A 51 -7.29 -6.00 -21.54
N GLN A 52 -7.16 -4.70 -21.75
CA GLN A 52 -7.37 -4.09 -23.06
C GLN A 52 -6.36 -4.60 -24.09
N ASN A 53 -5.07 -4.67 -23.73
CA ASN A 53 -4.03 -5.21 -24.58
C ASN A 53 -4.30 -6.68 -24.92
N ARG A 54 -4.72 -7.47 -23.93
CA ARG A 54 -5.09 -8.87 -24.14
C ARG A 54 -6.23 -9.00 -25.15
N LEU A 55 -7.32 -8.25 -24.99
CA LEU A 55 -8.44 -8.27 -25.93
C LEU A 55 -8.01 -7.88 -27.35
N ALA A 56 -7.17 -6.85 -27.49
CA ALA A 56 -6.64 -6.45 -28.78
C ALA A 56 -5.77 -7.55 -29.42
N LEU A 57 -4.91 -8.19 -28.64
CA LEU A 57 -4.07 -9.30 -29.11
C LEU A 57 -4.90 -10.54 -29.46
N ASP A 58 -5.91 -10.87 -28.65
CA ASP A 58 -6.83 -11.98 -28.94
C ASP A 58 -7.61 -11.74 -30.24
N TYR A 59 -8.00 -10.49 -30.51
CA TYR A 59 -8.61 -10.11 -31.79
C TYR A 59 -7.63 -10.28 -32.97
N LEU A 60 -6.41 -9.76 -32.85
CA LEU A 60 -5.39 -9.88 -33.90
C LEU A 60 -5.02 -11.34 -34.18
N LEU A 61 -5.01 -12.19 -33.15
CA LEU A 61 -4.65 -13.61 -33.22
C LEU A 61 -5.86 -14.54 -33.32
N ALA A 62 -7.05 -14.02 -33.67
CA ALA A 62 -8.29 -14.79 -33.63
C ALA A 62 -8.23 -16.08 -34.49
N LYS A 63 -7.50 -16.04 -35.61
CA LYS A 63 -7.31 -17.22 -36.49
C LYS A 63 -6.35 -18.26 -35.90
N GLU A 64 -5.51 -17.87 -34.97
CA GLU A 64 -4.57 -18.75 -34.26
C GLU A 64 -5.11 -19.18 -32.89
N GLY A 65 -6.39 -18.94 -32.60
CA GLY A 65 -7.01 -19.26 -31.31
C GLY A 65 -6.70 -18.24 -30.20
N GLY A 66 -6.44 -16.98 -30.59
CA GLY A 66 -6.06 -15.91 -29.67
C GLY A 66 -4.65 -16.09 -29.11
N LEU A 67 -4.33 -15.34 -28.05
CA LEU A 67 -3.08 -15.47 -27.31
C LEU A 67 -2.82 -16.90 -26.85
N CYS A 68 -3.84 -17.58 -26.32
CA CYS A 68 -3.63 -18.90 -25.75
C CYS A 68 -3.41 -19.99 -26.80
N GLY A 69 -4.13 -19.94 -27.91
CA GLY A 69 -3.88 -20.84 -29.03
C GLY A 69 -2.51 -20.58 -29.64
N LYS A 70 -2.17 -19.30 -29.89
CA LYS A 70 -0.89 -18.91 -30.49
C LYS A 70 0.32 -19.31 -29.65
N PHE A 71 0.24 -19.17 -28.33
CA PHE A 71 1.33 -19.43 -27.39
C PHE A 71 1.22 -20.77 -26.66
N ASN A 72 0.24 -21.62 -27.02
CA ASN A 72 -0.03 -22.92 -26.40
C ASN A 72 -0.13 -22.85 -24.87
N LEU A 73 -0.85 -21.84 -24.36
CA LEU A 73 -1.00 -21.60 -22.92
C LEU A 73 -2.16 -22.44 -22.36
N THR A 74 -1.88 -23.19 -21.28
CA THR A 74 -2.90 -24.00 -20.58
C THR A 74 -3.79 -23.19 -19.65
N ASN A 75 -3.25 -22.14 -19.03
CA ASN A 75 -3.99 -21.26 -18.11
C ASN A 75 -4.46 -20.00 -18.85
N CYS A 76 -5.46 -20.17 -19.72
CA CYS A 76 -5.91 -19.07 -20.57
C CYS A 76 -6.78 -18.04 -19.85
N CYS A 77 -7.58 -18.46 -18.88
CA CYS A 77 -8.51 -17.59 -18.16
C CYS A 77 -7.86 -17.00 -16.90
N LEU A 78 -6.83 -16.17 -17.07
CA LEU A 78 -6.18 -15.49 -15.96
C LEU A 78 -7.00 -14.26 -15.58
N GLU A 79 -7.74 -14.37 -14.48
CA GLU A 79 -8.20 -13.20 -13.75
C GLU A 79 -7.00 -12.60 -13.02
N ILE A 80 -6.65 -11.36 -13.36
CA ILE A 80 -5.74 -10.55 -12.54
C ILE A 80 -6.57 -10.10 -11.35
N ASP A 81 -6.17 -10.23 -10.09
CA ASP A 81 -7.01 -9.80 -8.97
C ASP A 81 -7.05 -8.26 -8.80
N ASP A 82 -8.17 -7.71 -8.30
CA ASP A 82 -8.20 -6.31 -7.81
C ASP A 82 -7.67 -6.20 -6.38
N THR A 83 -6.36 -6.34 -6.22
CA THR A 83 -5.73 -6.13 -4.91
C THR A 83 -5.76 -4.66 -4.46
N GLY A 84 -6.03 -3.73 -5.38
CA GLY A 84 -6.08 -2.30 -5.09
C GLY A 84 -7.16 -1.94 -4.08
N LYS A 85 -8.31 -2.64 -4.08
CA LYS A 85 -9.35 -2.44 -3.07
C LYS A 85 -8.90 -2.85 -1.67
N ALA A 86 -8.26 -4.02 -1.55
CA ALA A 86 -7.76 -4.51 -0.26
C ALA A 86 -6.71 -3.56 0.32
N ILE A 87 -5.78 -3.06 -0.52
CA ILE A 87 -4.77 -2.10 -0.09
C ILE A 87 -5.42 -0.82 0.46
N ARG A 88 -6.44 -0.28 -0.21
CA ARG A 88 -7.14 0.93 0.24
C ARG A 88 -7.86 0.77 1.59
N GLU A 89 -8.41 -0.42 1.87
CA GLU A 89 -9.02 -0.68 3.18
C GLU A 89 -7.94 -0.81 4.27
N ILE A 90 -6.80 -1.44 3.96
CA ILE A 90 -5.67 -1.54 4.89
C ILE A 90 -5.11 -0.15 5.21
N THR A 91 -4.85 0.69 4.21
CA THR A 91 -4.30 2.04 4.40
C THR A 91 -5.27 2.95 5.18
N LYS A 92 -6.57 2.77 5.00
CA LYS A 92 -7.61 3.44 5.80
C LYS A 92 -7.53 3.05 7.27
N GLU A 93 -7.44 1.75 7.58
CA GLU A 93 -7.28 1.31 8.98
C GLU A 93 -5.92 1.72 9.57
N MET A 94 -4.84 1.73 8.78
CA MET A 94 -3.53 2.25 9.22
C MET A 94 -3.63 3.71 9.71
N ARG A 95 -4.26 4.58 8.90
CA ARG A 95 -4.44 6.00 9.28
C ARG A 95 -5.30 6.14 10.54
N LYS A 96 -6.37 5.36 10.64
CA LYS A 96 -7.26 5.37 11.81
C LYS A 96 -6.54 4.93 13.10
N LEU A 97 -5.69 3.90 13.02
CA LEU A 97 -4.93 3.40 14.16
C LEU A 97 -3.80 4.34 14.60
N ALA A 98 -3.15 4.99 13.64
CA ALA A 98 -2.04 5.88 13.93
C ALA A 98 -2.49 7.28 14.37
N HIS A 99 -3.76 7.64 14.14
CA HIS A 99 -4.27 8.94 14.51
C HIS A 99 -4.31 9.12 16.03
N VAL A 100 -3.72 10.22 16.49
CA VAL A 100 -3.70 10.59 17.91
C VAL A 100 -4.56 11.82 18.09
N PRO A 101 -5.71 11.72 18.76
CA PRO A 101 -6.55 12.88 19.01
C PRO A 101 -5.78 13.88 19.88
N VAL A 102 -5.80 15.15 19.47
CA VAL A 102 -5.31 16.24 20.30
C VAL A 102 -6.18 16.28 21.56
N GLN A 103 -5.58 16.10 22.73
CA GLN A 103 -6.26 16.32 24.00
C GLN A 103 -6.45 17.83 24.16
N THR A 104 -7.67 18.31 23.92
CA THR A 104 -8.14 19.67 24.29
C THR A 104 -8.56 19.73 25.74
#